data_AF-A0A522DS12-F1
#
_entry.id   AF-A0A522DS12-F1
#
_cell.length_a   1.000
_cell.length_b   1.000
_cell.length_c   1.000
_cell.angle_alpha   90.00
_cell.angle_beta   90.00
_cell.angle_gamma   90.00
#
_symmetry.space_group_name_H-M   'P 1'
#
loop_
_entity.id
_entity.type
_entity.pdbx_description
1 polymer ?
#
loop_
_entity_poly.entity_id
_entity_poly.type
_entity_poly.pdbx_seq_one_letter_code
_entity_poly.pdbx_strand_id
1 'polypeptide(L)'
;MNERTTKIGASMPNIFSPQLKLGSSLSELTQRTPNLSALIAASPAMQRPIAPALAAQIEALQAQWKGLVFQPPIWLLQLREISTQHSQRMASVADHINKAYEPLREVFGRIARSAKECERIEAAGWLPHYTTPFAEAAACGEDAEAVAMCLEDHYTQQWPNVRAAFLERLEKYNIDDEAKATFVEVLDNHSDGRFRGTARTLFPELERVARIELHAGAMEGLTSQRELRDRASDLPLSAAEPGGVYSMALFTKLIDHLYASTKTPDQLAAVAADPVPNRHAALHGFLPYATRQNSVNALIMTDFIFQLVCAMKEETKAADAEEK
;
A
#
# COMPACT_ATOMS: atom_id res chain seq x y z
N MET A 1 41.10 -3.67 5.44
CA MET A 1 40.63 -2.30 5.11
C MET A 1 39.92 -2.39 3.78
N ASN A 2 38.60 -2.24 3.77
CA ASN A 2 37.82 -1.59 2.70
C ASN A 2 36.34 -1.61 3.10
N GLU A 3 35.93 -0.42 3.51
CA GLU A 3 34.65 0.27 3.36
C GLU A 3 33.33 -0.47 3.61
N ARG A 4 32.74 -0.06 4.74
CA ARG A 4 31.35 -0.23 5.14
C ARG A 4 30.45 0.58 4.21
N THR A 5 29.50 -0.08 3.55
CA THR A 5 28.32 0.56 2.97
C THR A 5 27.14 0.41 3.92
N THR A 6 26.73 1.55 4.46
CA THR A 6 25.62 1.77 5.37
C THR A 6 24.30 1.53 4.66
N LYS A 7 23.44 0.68 5.24
CA LYS A 7 22.04 0.49 4.84
C LYS A 7 21.26 1.80 5.07
N ILE A 8 20.68 2.35 4.02
CA ILE A 8 19.62 3.35 4.09
C ILE A 8 18.29 2.58 4.02
N GLY A 9 17.70 2.30 5.19
CA GLY A 9 16.30 1.90 5.29
C GLY A 9 15.45 3.16 5.28
N ALA A 10 14.83 3.47 4.14
CA ALA A 10 13.83 4.53 4.05
C ALA A 10 12.47 3.94 4.44
N SER A 11 12.07 4.18 5.68
CA SER A 11 10.68 4.05 6.13
C SER A 11 9.83 5.08 5.39
N MET A 12 8.75 4.63 4.73
CA MET A 12 7.78 5.55 4.12
C MET A 12 7.15 6.43 5.21
N PRO A 13 7.08 7.77 5.03
CA PRO A 13 6.42 8.64 5.97
C PRO A 13 4.91 8.37 5.96
N ASN A 14 4.33 8.26 7.16
CA ASN A 14 2.91 8.14 7.39
C ASN A 14 2.20 9.47 7.01
N ILE A 15 1.59 9.54 5.82
CA ILE A 15 1.06 10.79 5.21
C ILE A 15 -0.33 11.19 5.77
N PHE A 16 -0.95 10.40 6.66
CA PHE A 16 -2.28 10.73 7.18
C PHE A 16 -2.29 10.99 8.70
N SER A 17 -1.89 12.21 9.09
CA SER A 17 -2.49 12.90 10.24
C SER A 17 -2.04 14.37 10.32
N PRO A 18 -2.96 15.33 10.16
CA PRO A 18 -2.84 16.59 10.86
C PRO A 18 -4.11 16.89 11.66
N GLN A 19 -4.11 16.55 12.96
CA GLN A 19 -4.89 17.31 13.93
C GLN A 19 -4.08 18.53 14.36
N LEU A 20 -4.09 19.58 13.54
CA LEU A 20 -3.68 20.93 13.96
C LEU A 20 -4.84 21.56 14.75
N LYS A 21 -4.89 21.31 16.06
CA LYS A 21 -5.67 22.14 16.99
C LYS A 21 -4.93 23.46 17.20
N LEU A 22 -5.14 24.42 16.31
CA LEU A 22 -4.75 25.82 16.48
C LEU A 22 -6.04 26.64 16.52
N GLY A 23 -6.57 26.87 17.73
CA GLY A 23 -7.85 27.52 17.90
C GLY A 23 -8.28 27.78 19.34
N SER A 24 -7.37 28.24 20.19
CA SER A 24 -7.73 28.86 21.48
C SER A 24 -6.88 30.12 21.66
N SER A 25 -7.32 31.23 21.06
CA SER A 25 -6.61 32.51 21.13
C SER A 25 -7.60 33.67 20.96
N LEU A 26 -7.44 34.67 21.85
CA LEU A 26 -8.09 35.98 21.95
C LEU A 26 -9.49 36.09 22.59
N SER A 27 -10.39 35.12 22.46
CA SER A 27 -11.68 35.16 23.19
C SER A 27 -11.52 34.90 24.70
N GLU A 28 -10.55 34.08 25.10
CA GLU A 28 -10.28 33.76 26.51
C GLU A 28 -9.53 34.89 27.25
N LEU A 29 -8.80 35.75 26.53
CA LEU A 29 -8.08 36.88 27.11
C LEU A 29 -9.01 38.07 27.43
N THR A 30 -10.17 38.15 26.79
CA THR A 30 -11.20 39.17 27.10
C THR A 30 -12.13 38.75 28.24
N GLN A 31 -12.19 37.46 28.60
CA GLN A 31 -13.01 36.94 29.71
C GLN A 31 -12.30 36.94 31.09
N ARG A 32 -11.04 37.38 31.15
CA ARG A 32 -10.24 37.45 32.39
C ARG A 32 -10.03 38.89 32.91
N THR A 33 -11.01 39.77 32.75
CA THR A 33 -11.12 40.89 33.71
C THR A 33 -11.76 40.32 34.98
N PRO A 34 -11.05 40.28 36.12
CA PRO A 34 -11.67 39.84 37.35
C PRO A 34 -12.85 40.77 37.64
N ASN A 35 -14.04 40.18 37.80
CA ASN A 35 -15.20 40.90 38.27
C ASN A 35 -14.88 41.41 39.67
N LEU A 36 -14.52 42.69 39.79
CA LEU A 36 -14.13 43.32 41.06
C LEU A 36 -15.19 43.10 42.15
N SER A 37 -16.46 42.95 41.76
CA SER A 37 -17.57 42.61 42.65
C SER A 37 -17.42 41.21 43.31
N ALA A 38 -16.83 40.23 42.61
CA ALA A 38 -16.60 38.88 43.14
C ALA A 38 -15.40 38.81 44.10
N LEU A 39 -14.37 39.63 43.89
CA LEU A 39 -13.23 39.76 44.80
C LEU A 39 -13.60 40.45 46.12
N ILE A 40 -14.56 41.39 46.09
CA ILE A 40 -15.09 42.06 47.29
C ILE A 40 -16.00 41.13 48.10
N ALA A 41 -16.71 40.19 47.45
CA ALA A 41 -17.64 39.27 48.11
C ALA A 41 -16.95 38.11 48.88
N ALA A 42 -15.69 37.79 48.60
CA ALA A 42 -15.02 36.60 49.12
C ALA A 42 -14.22 36.79 50.42
N SER A 43 -14.21 37.99 51.02
CA SER A 43 -13.50 38.26 52.28
C SER A 43 -14.48 38.57 53.44
N PRO A 44 -14.61 37.70 54.45
CA PRO A 44 -15.50 37.92 55.61
C PRO A 44 -15.10 39.15 56.45
N ALA A 45 -13.87 39.65 56.31
CA ALA A 45 -13.36 40.82 57.04
C ALA A 45 -13.78 42.18 56.42
N MET A 46 -14.45 42.18 55.26
CA MET A 46 -14.88 43.41 54.55
C MET A 46 -16.41 43.61 54.49
N GLN A 47 -17.19 42.90 55.33
CA GLN A 47 -18.65 43.12 55.44
C GLN A 47 -19.03 44.30 56.34
N ARG A 48 -18.26 45.41 56.30
CA ARG A 48 -18.79 46.68 56.81
C ARG A 48 -19.60 47.31 55.69
N PRO A 49 -20.80 47.86 55.96
CA PRO A 49 -21.59 48.53 54.94
C PRO A 49 -20.72 49.60 54.30
N ILE A 50 -20.41 49.43 53.01
CA ILE A 50 -19.78 50.46 52.21
C ILE A 50 -20.72 51.65 52.29
N ALA A 51 -20.25 52.76 52.87
CA ALA A 51 -21.06 53.96 53.01
C ALA A 51 -21.65 54.31 51.63
N PRO A 52 -22.95 54.66 51.52
CA PRO A 52 -23.62 54.87 50.23
C PRO A 52 -22.88 55.84 49.29
N ALA A 53 -22.09 56.77 49.85
CA ALA A 53 -21.22 57.66 49.09
C ALA A 53 -20.09 56.94 48.31
N LEU A 54 -19.50 55.87 48.87
CA LEU A 54 -18.44 55.09 48.20
C LEU A 54 -19.03 54.15 47.14
N ALA A 55 -20.24 53.62 47.36
CA ALA A 55 -20.97 52.85 46.35
C ALA A 55 -21.30 53.72 45.12
N ALA A 56 -21.79 54.94 45.34
CA ALA A 56 -22.05 55.90 44.25
C ALA A 56 -20.77 56.32 43.50
N GLN A 57 -19.62 56.44 44.20
CA GLN A 57 -18.33 56.70 43.55
C GLN A 57 -17.84 55.53 42.70
N ILE A 58 -18.01 54.29 43.17
CA ILE A 58 -17.68 53.08 42.39
C ILE A 58 -18.56 52.99 41.15
N GLU A 59 -19.87 53.27 41.28
CA GLU A 59 -20.81 53.24 40.16
C GLU A 59 -20.52 54.34 39.13
N ALA A 60 -20.16 55.55 39.59
CA ALA A 60 -19.71 56.64 38.74
C ALA A 60 -18.38 56.31 38.03
N LEU A 61 -17.42 55.69 38.71
CA LEU A 61 -16.16 55.22 38.11
C LEU A 61 -16.39 54.12 37.08
N GLN A 62 -17.31 53.18 37.34
CA GLN A 62 -17.69 52.14 36.40
C GLN A 62 -18.43 52.72 35.18
N ALA A 63 -19.30 53.72 35.37
CA ALA A 63 -19.95 54.44 34.28
C ALA A 63 -18.94 55.25 33.46
N GLN A 64 -17.96 55.88 34.10
CA GLN A 64 -16.88 56.62 33.44
C GLN A 64 -15.93 55.69 32.67
N TRP A 65 -15.63 54.50 33.21
CA TRP A 65 -14.86 53.45 32.53
C TRP A 65 -15.61 52.83 31.36
N LYS A 66 -16.94 52.63 31.48
CA LYS A 66 -17.77 52.15 30.35
C LYS A 66 -17.94 53.24 29.28
N GLY A 67 -17.93 54.52 29.65
CA GLY A 67 -17.95 55.67 28.75
C GLY A 67 -16.61 55.91 28.04
N LEU A 68 -15.49 55.50 28.65
CA LEU A 68 -14.22 55.23 27.99
C LEU A 68 -14.35 53.92 27.19
N VAL A 69 -15.21 53.93 26.17
CA VAL A 69 -15.34 52.86 25.19
C VAL A 69 -13.94 52.60 24.65
N PHE A 70 -13.35 51.48 25.08
CA PHE A 70 -12.10 50.96 24.54
C PHE A 70 -12.42 50.53 23.11
N GLN A 71 -12.46 51.50 22.20
CA GLN A 71 -12.43 51.24 20.77
C GLN A 71 -11.16 50.41 20.58
N PRO A 72 -11.27 49.13 20.17
CA PRO A 72 -10.08 48.33 19.92
C PRO A 72 -9.22 49.16 18.96
N PRO A 73 -7.95 49.42 19.30
CA PRO A 73 -7.11 50.26 18.47
C PRO A 73 -7.15 49.75 17.03
N ILE A 74 -7.15 50.68 16.06
CA ILE A 74 -7.41 50.40 14.64
C ILE A 74 -6.59 49.20 14.11
N TRP A 75 -5.37 49.02 14.62
CA TRP A 75 -4.51 47.88 14.27
C TRP A 75 -5.08 46.51 14.64
N LEU A 76 -5.86 46.37 15.74
CA LEU A 76 -6.55 45.12 16.09
C LEU A 76 -7.68 44.79 15.13
N LEU A 77 -8.43 45.80 14.68
CA LEU A 77 -9.48 45.62 13.67
C LEU A 77 -8.87 45.22 12.33
N GLN A 78 -7.75 45.85 11.94
CA GLN A 78 -6.97 45.49 10.75
C GLN A 78 -6.40 44.07 10.84
N LEU A 79 -5.87 43.64 11.98
CA LEU A 79 -5.40 42.27 12.15
C LEU A 79 -6.53 41.24 12.05
N ARG A 80 -7.71 41.54 12.60
CA ARG A 80 -8.90 40.68 12.46
C ARG A 80 -9.33 40.58 11.00
N GLU A 81 -9.31 41.69 10.27
CA GLU A 81 -9.62 41.72 8.85
C GLU A 81 -8.60 40.93 8.02
N ILE A 82 -7.30 41.13 8.25
CA ILE A 82 -6.21 40.38 7.59
C ILE A 82 -6.33 38.88 7.88
N SER A 83 -6.62 38.51 9.13
CA SER A 83 -6.85 37.12 9.53
C SER A 83 -8.05 36.52 8.82
N THR A 84 -9.17 37.26 8.75
CA THR A 84 -10.38 36.82 8.05
C THR A 84 -10.13 36.64 6.55
N GLN A 85 -9.42 37.58 5.91
CA GLN A 85 -9.03 37.50 4.51
C GLN A 85 -8.09 36.30 4.25
N HIS A 86 -7.14 36.04 5.15
CA HIS A 86 -6.27 34.86 5.05
C HIS A 86 -7.07 33.56 5.18
N SER A 87 -7.97 33.46 6.15
CA SER A 87 -8.84 32.28 6.32
C SER A 87 -9.73 32.04 5.09
N GLN A 88 -10.30 33.11 4.50
CA GLN A 88 -11.10 33.00 3.27
C GLN A 88 -10.26 32.55 2.06
N ARG A 89 -9.04 33.08 1.92
CA ARG A 89 -8.10 32.64 0.86
C ARG A 89 -7.73 31.17 1.03
N MET A 90 -7.42 30.73 2.25
CA MET A 90 -7.10 29.33 2.54
C MET A 90 -8.30 28.41 2.28
N ALA A 91 -9.52 28.82 2.67
CA ALA A 91 -10.73 28.07 2.39
C ALA A 91 -10.99 27.94 0.87
N SER A 92 -10.76 29.01 0.10
CA SER A 92 -10.84 28.98 -1.36
C SER A 92 -9.80 28.06 -1.98
N VAL A 93 -8.53 28.11 -1.51
CA VAL A 93 -7.49 27.18 -1.97
C VAL A 93 -7.87 25.74 -1.65
N ALA A 94 -8.38 25.45 -0.45
CA ALA A 94 -8.83 24.12 -0.06
C ALA A 94 -10.01 23.64 -0.92
N ASP A 95 -10.95 24.51 -1.29
CA ASP A 95 -12.06 24.19 -2.20
C ASP A 95 -11.57 23.87 -3.62
N HIS A 96 -10.61 24.65 -4.15
CA HIS A 96 -10.01 24.36 -5.46
C HIS A 96 -9.23 23.05 -5.46
N ILE A 97 -8.48 22.78 -4.38
CA ILE A 97 -7.80 21.50 -4.14
C ILE A 97 -8.84 20.38 -4.14
N ASN A 98 -9.87 20.45 -3.31
CA ASN A 98 -10.90 19.41 -3.22
C ASN A 98 -11.59 19.17 -4.58
N LYS A 99 -11.95 20.24 -5.31
CA LYS A 99 -12.54 20.12 -6.65
C LYS A 99 -11.59 19.49 -7.67
N ALA A 100 -10.30 19.80 -7.60
CA ALA A 100 -9.28 19.20 -8.45
C ALA A 100 -9.05 17.71 -8.11
N TYR A 101 -9.19 17.33 -6.84
CA TYR A 101 -9.03 15.95 -6.37
C TYR A 101 -10.29 15.09 -6.51
N GLU A 102 -11.48 15.68 -6.66
CA GLU A 102 -12.73 14.94 -6.75
C GLU A 102 -12.74 13.86 -7.86
N PRO A 103 -12.25 14.13 -9.09
CA PRO A 103 -12.13 13.10 -10.13
C PRO A 103 -11.14 11.99 -9.76
N LEU A 104 -10.11 12.31 -8.97
CA LEU A 104 -9.09 11.35 -8.53
C LEU A 104 -9.53 10.53 -7.33
N ARG A 105 -10.56 10.98 -6.59
CA ARG A 105 -11.05 10.32 -5.38
C ARG A 105 -11.47 8.87 -5.65
N GLU A 106 -12.13 8.62 -6.78
CA GLU A 106 -12.53 7.26 -7.16
C GLU A 106 -11.31 6.40 -7.52
N VAL A 107 -10.32 6.97 -8.21
CA VAL A 107 -9.06 6.29 -8.57
C VAL A 107 -8.29 5.91 -7.30
N PHE A 108 -8.04 6.86 -6.40
CA PHE A 108 -7.38 6.60 -5.12
C PHE A 108 -8.18 5.64 -4.23
N GLY A 109 -9.52 5.74 -4.27
CA GLY A 109 -10.41 4.80 -3.60
C GLY A 109 -10.25 3.37 -4.12
N ARG A 110 -10.13 3.18 -5.44
CA ARG A 110 -9.86 1.86 -6.05
C ARG A 110 -8.48 1.33 -5.65
N ILE A 111 -7.44 2.16 -5.77
CA ILE A 111 -6.08 1.80 -5.37
C ILE A 111 -6.02 1.37 -3.90
N ALA A 112 -6.64 2.15 -3.00
CA ALA A 112 -6.66 1.83 -1.57
C ALA A 112 -7.42 0.53 -1.26
N ARG A 113 -8.50 0.22 -2.00
CA ARG A 113 -9.22 -1.05 -1.86
C ARG A 113 -8.37 -2.23 -2.33
N SER A 114 -7.80 -2.14 -3.53
CA SER A 114 -6.93 -3.19 -4.07
C SER A 114 -5.68 -3.42 -3.21
N ALA A 115 -5.11 -2.37 -2.62
CA ALA A 115 -3.99 -2.48 -1.68
C ALA A 115 -4.37 -3.27 -0.42
N LYS A 116 -5.52 -2.95 0.19
CA LYS A 116 -6.03 -3.71 1.35
C LYS A 116 -6.37 -5.16 1.00
N GLU A 117 -6.92 -5.41 -0.19
CA GLU A 117 -7.17 -6.77 -0.65
C GLU A 117 -5.88 -7.56 -0.81
N CYS A 118 -4.84 -6.97 -1.42
CA CYS A 118 -3.53 -7.59 -1.52
C CYS A 118 -2.95 -7.91 -0.15
N GLU A 119 -2.95 -6.93 0.76
CA GLU A 119 -2.42 -7.09 2.13
C GLU A 119 -3.08 -8.26 2.85
N ARG A 120 -4.41 -8.39 2.78
CA ARG A 120 -5.15 -9.51 3.38
C ARG A 120 -4.81 -10.85 2.75
N ILE A 121 -4.76 -10.92 1.42
CA ILE A 121 -4.44 -12.15 0.68
C ILE A 121 -3.02 -12.60 1.00
N GLU A 122 -2.06 -11.67 1.04
CA GLU A 122 -0.66 -11.95 1.39
C GLU A 122 -0.49 -12.34 2.85
N ALA A 123 -1.21 -11.70 3.78
CA ALA A 123 -1.22 -12.07 5.20
C ALA A 123 -1.75 -13.50 5.41
N ALA A 124 -2.66 -13.96 4.54
CA ALA A 124 -3.15 -15.33 4.50
C ALA A 124 -2.18 -16.32 3.80
N GLY A 125 -1.04 -15.86 3.30
CA GLY A 125 -0.05 -16.68 2.61
C GLY A 125 -0.40 -17.01 1.14
N TRP A 126 -1.32 -16.27 0.55
CA TRP A 126 -1.72 -16.45 -0.84
C TRP A 126 -1.25 -15.27 -1.70
N LEU A 127 -1.32 -15.44 -3.02
CA LEU A 127 -1.03 -14.39 -3.98
C LEU A 127 -2.30 -13.94 -4.71
N PRO A 128 -2.44 -12.65 -5.01
CA PRO A 128 -3.57 -12.16 -5.79
C PRO A 128 -3.44 -12.65 -7.24
N HIS A 129 -4.54 -13.16 -7.81
CA HIS A 129 -4.59 -13.69 -9.17
C HIS A 129 -6.00 -13.53 -9.73
N TYR A 130 -6.18 -13.59 -11.05
CA TYR A 130 -7.51 -13.44 -11.67
C TYR A 130 -8.46 -14.60 -11.33
N THR A 131 -7.94 -15.72 -10.84
CA THR A 131 -8.75 -16.83 -10.30
C THR A 131 -9.07 -16.68 -8.81
N THR A 132 -8.52 -15.66 -8.13
CA THR A 132 -8.78 -15.46 -6.70
C THR A 132 -10.24 -15.02 -6.49
N PRO A 133 -10.99 -15.66 -5.58
CA PRO A 133 -12.36 -15.29 -5.26
C PRO A 133 -12.37 -14.03 -4.36
N PHE A 134 -12.09 -12.87 -4.95
CA PHE A 134 -11.88 -11.62 -4.20
C PHE A 134 -13.09 -11.21 -3.35
N ALA A 135 -14.31 -11.46 -3.84
CA ALA A 135 -15.53 -11.12 -3.11
C ALA A 135 -15.70 -11.98 -1.85
N GLU A 136 -15.45 -13.28 -1.97
CA GLU A 136 -15.51 -14.25 -0.88
C GLU A 136 -14.40 -13.98 0.14
N ALA A 137 -13.17 -13.74 -0.32
CA ALA A 137 -12.06 -13.37 0.56
C ALA A 137 -12.34 -12.06 1.32
N ALA A 138 -12.95 -11.07 0.66
CA ALA A 138 -13.34 -9.82 1.32
C ALA A 138 -14.46 -10.02 2.37
N ALA A 139 -15.36 -10.99 2.16
CA ALA A 139 -16.43 -11.31 3.10
C ALA A 139 -15.91 -11.93 4.42
N CYS A 140 -14.70 -12.50 4.42
CA CYS A 140 -14.02 -12.99 5.63
C CYS A 140 -13.49 -11.86 6.56
N GLY A 141 -13.53 -10.60 6.12
CA GLY A 141 -13.04 -9.47 6.91
C GLY A 141 -11.51 -9.39 6.95
N GLU A 142 -10.95 -9.00 8.10
CA GLU A 142 -9.50 -8.79 8.29
C GLU A 142 -8.79 -9.98 8.97
N ASP A 143 -9.49 -11.10 9.19
CA ASP A 143 -8.92 -12.31 9.80
C ASP A 143 -8.17 -13.13 8.75
N ALA A 144 -6.83 -13.14 8.84
CA ALA A 144 -5.96 -13.84 7.91
C ALA A 144 -6.20 -15.37 7.89
N GLU A 145 -6.56 -15.98 9.02
CA GLU A 145 -6.81 -17.43 9.07
C GLU A 145 -8.12 -17.77 8.35
N ALA A 146 -9.17 -16.97 8.58
CA ALA A 146 -10.45 -17.11 7.88
C ALA A 146 -10.30 -16.92 6.35
N VAL A 147 -9.50 -15.92 5.93
CA VAL A 147 -9.17 -15.71 4.51
C VAL A 147 -8.40 -16.90 3.95
N ALA A 148 -7.40 -17.42 4.68
CA ALA A 148 -6.60 -18.56 4.24
C ALA A 148 -7.46 -19.81 4.03
N MET A 149 -8.37 -20.11 4.96
CA MET A 149 -9.32 -21.22 4.84
C MET A 149 -10.27 -21.05 3.65
N CYS A 150 -10.82 -19.84 3.46
CA CYS A 150 -11.69 -19.54 2.33
C CYS A 150 -10.98 -19.78 0.98
N LEU A 151 -9.73 -19.35 0.86
CA LEU A 151 -8.93 -19.51 -0.34
C LEU A 151 -8.53 -20.98 -0.58
N GLU A 152 -8.14 -21.71 0.47
CA GLU A 152 -7.83 -23.14 0.38
C GLU A 152 -9.07 -23.94 -0.05
N ASP A 153 -10.25 -23.65 0.51
CA ASP A 153 -11.52 -24.27 0.12
C ASP A 153 -11.86 -23.98 -1.34
N HIS A 154 -11.70 -22.72 -1.79
CA HIS A 154 -11.91 -22.37 -3.19
C HIS A 154 -10.98 -23.15 -4.12
N TYR A 155 -9.67 -23.11 -3.88
CA TYR A 155 -8.70 -23.80 -4.74
C TYR A 155 -8.80 -25.33 -4.67
N THR A 156 -9.42 -25.88 -3.62
CA THR A 156 -9.73 -27.30 -3.54
C THR A 156 -11.00 -27.67 -4.31
N GLN A 157 -12.10 -26.94 -4.09
CA GLN A 157 -13.42 -27.29 -4.62
C GLN A 157 -13.62 -26.83 -6.07
N GLN A 158 -13.04 -25.70 -6.44
CA GLN A 158 -13.17 -25.08 -7.76
C GLN A 158 -11.96 -25.35 -8.66
N TRP A 159 -11.09 -26.29 -8.29
CA TRP A 159 -9.89 -26.61 -9.07
C TRP A 159 -10.14 -26.86 -10.56
N PRO A 160 -11.19 -27.59 -11.01
CA PRO A 160 -11.46 -27.76 -12.44
C PRO A 160 -11.66 -26.43 -13.19
N ASN A 161 -12.33 -25.46 -12.55
CA ASN A 161 -12.57 -24.13 -13.13
C ASN A 161 -11.29 -23.29 -13.12
N VAL A 162 -10.54 -23.33 -12.01
CA VAL A 162 -9.22 -22.67 -11.90
C VAL A 162 -8.26 -23.18 -12.98
N ARG A 163 -8.15 -24.51 -13.13
CA ARG A 163 -7.33 -25.16 -14.16
C ARG A 163 -7.76 -24.74 -15.56
N ALA A 164 -9.06 -24.72 -15.84
CA ALA A 164 -9.57 -24.27 -17.14
C ALA A 164 -9.20 -22.81 -17.44
N ALA A 165 -9.29 -21.92 -16.44
CA ALA A 165 -8.91 -20.52 -16.59
C ALA A 165 -7.40 -20.34 -16.87
N PHE A 166 -6.54 -21.11 -16.20
CA PHE A 166 -5.11 -21.15 -16.50
C PHE A 166 -4.84 -21.59 -17.94
N LEU A 167 -5.48 -22.67 -18.40
CA LEU A 167 -5.31 -23.17 -19.77
C LEU A 167 -5.78 -22.14 -20.81
N GLU A 168 -6.93 -21.50 -20.59
CA GLU A 168 -7.45 -20.48 -21.50
C GLU A 168 -6.47 -19.31 -21.69
N ARG A 169 -5.79 -18.89 -20.61
CA ARG A 169 -4.76 -17.84 -20.70
C ARG A 169 -3.47 -18.33 -21.31
N LEU A 170 -3.04 -19.55 -20.97
CA LEU A 170 -1.80 -20.13 -21.48
C LEU A 170 -1.77 -20.15 -23.02
N GLU A 171 -2.92 -20.42 -23.65
CA GLU A 171 -3.07 -20.37 -25.11
C GLU A 171 -2.77 -18.98 -25.69
N LYS A 172 -3.09 -17.92 -24.96
CA LYS A 172 -2.91 -16.52 -25.39
C LYS A 172 -1.47 -16.05 -25.24
N TYR A 173 -0.64 -16.71 -24.43
CA TYR A 173 0.74 -16.30 -24.23
C TYR A 173 1.60 -16.59 -25.47
N ASN A 174 2.35 -15.57 -25.89
CA ASN A 174 3.36 -15.68 -26.94
C ASN A 174 4.69 -16.15 -26.34
N ILE A 175 4.71 -17.40 -25.90
CA ILE A 175 5.88 -18.15 -25.41
C ILE A 175 5.99 -19.47 -26.17
N ASP A 176 7.16 -20.09 -26.16
CA ASP A 176 7.39 -21.37 -26.85
C ASP A 176 6.50 -22.53 -26.37
N ASP A 177 6.30 -23.52 -27.25
CA ASP A 177 5.39 -24.65 -27.01
C ASP A 177 5.84 -25.58 -25.88
N GLU A 178 7.15 -25.69 -25.62
CA GLU A 178 7.70 -26.50 -24.53
C GLU A 178 7.31 -25.89 -23.16
N ALA A 179 7.28 -24.56 -23.07
CA ALA A 179 6.83 -23.84 -21.87
C ALA A 179 5.35 -24.12 -21.58
N LYS A 180 4.53 -24.08 -22.63
CA LYS A 180 3.10 -24.40 -22.53
C LYS A 180 2.89 -25.85 -22.12
N ALA A 181 3.56 -26.79 -22.79
CA ALA A 181 3.48 -28.22 -22.46
C ALA A 181 3.90 -28.49 -21.00
N THR A 182 5.00 -27.90 -20.55
CA THR A 182 5.48 -28.02 -19.17
C THR A 182 4.46 -27.46 -18.17
N PHE A 183 3.86 -26.31 -18.46
CA PHE A 183 2.83 -25.73 -17.60
C PHE A 183 1.59 -26.64 -17.49
N VAL A 184 1.15 -27.24 -18.59
CA VAL A 184 0.06 -28.23 -18.61
C VAL A 184 0.39 -29.44 -17.74
N GLU A 185 1.59 -30.01 -17.88
CA GLU A 185 2.05 -31.13 -17.04
C GLU A 185 2.02 -30.76 -15.54
N VAL A 186 2.41 -29.53 -15.21
CA VAL A 186 2.39 -29.06 -13.82
C VAL A 186 0.97 -28.87 -13.29
N LEU A 187 0.02 -28.43 -14.11
CA LEU A 187 -1.41 -28.40 -13.73
C LEU A 187 -1.95 -29.82 -13.46
N ASP A 188 -1.52 -30.81 -14.24
CA ASP A 188 -1.90 -32.21 -14.01
C ASP A 188 -1.25 -32.75 -12.73
N ASN A 189 0.02 -32.45 -12.48
CA ASN A 189 0.68 -32.77 -11.22
C ASN A 189 -0.03 -32.14 -10.01
N HIS A 190 -0.50 -30.89 -10.11
CA HIS A 190 -1.31 -30.27 -9.05
C HIS A 190 -2.62 -31.04 -8.85
N SER A 191 -3.32 -31.37 -9.93
CA SER A 191 -4.59 -32.12 -9.91
C SER A 191 -4.44 -33.47 -9.20
N ASP A 192 -3.32 -34.15 -9.44
CA ASP A 192 -2.97 -35.45 -8.86
C ASP A 192 -2.43 -35.36 -7.42
N GLY A 193 -2.39 -34.17 -6.82
CA GLY A 193 -1.85 -33.96 -5.46
C GLY A 193 -0.32 -34.04 -5.38
N ARG A 194 0.39 -33.99 -6.51
CA ARG A 194 1.86 -34.04 -6.59
C ARG A 194 2.48 -32.65 -6.42
N PHE A 195 2.05 -31.92 -5.40
CA PHE A 195 2.38 -30.50 -5.18
C PHE A 195 3.87 -30.19 -5.14
N ARG A 196 4.68 -31.09 -4.55
CA ARG A 196 6.15 -30.97 -4.50
C ARG A 196 6.77 -30.87 -5.90
N GLY A 197 6.19 -31.56 -6.89
CA GLY A 197 6.67 -31.56 -8.26
C GLY A 197 6.53 -30.20 -8.93
N THR A 198 5.46 -29.46 -8.62
CA THR A 198 5.12 -28.18 -9.24
C THR A 198 6.28 -27.19 -9.21
N ALA A 199 6.76 -26.80 -8.03
CA ALA A 199 7.83 -25.79 -7.92
C ALA A 199 9.15 -26.28 -8.53
N ARG A 200 9.46 -27.57 -8.40
CA ARG A 200 10.71 -28.16 -8.91
C ARG A 200 10.74 -28.26 -10.43
N THR A 201 9.58 -28.41 -11.06
CA THR A 201 9.46 -28.40 -12.52
C THR A 201 9.42 -26.95 -13.05
N LEU A 202 8.67 -26.05 -12.40
CA LEU A 202 8.49 -24.68 -12.89
C LEU A 202 9.75 -23.81 -12.78
N PHE A 203 10.58 -23.92 -11.73
CA PHE A 203 11.73 -23.02 -11.59
C PHE A 203 12.80 -23.18 -12.67
N PRO A 204 13.28 -24.40 -12.98
CA PRO A 204 14.19 -24.59 -14.11
C PRO A 204 13.56 -24.13 -15.43
N GLU A 205 12.25 -24.31 -15.57
CA GLU A 205 11.52 -23.95 -16.77
C GLU A 205 11.42 -22.43 -16.97
N LEU A 206 11.13 -21.68 -15.91
CA LEU A 206 11.15 -20.21 -15.94
C LEU A 206 12.52 -19.66 -16.36
N GLU A 207 13.61 -20.30 -15.94
CA GLU A 207 14.96 -19.94 -16.39
C GLU A 207 15.19 -20.25 -17.86
N ARG A 208 14.65 -21.38 -18.35
CA ARG A 208 14.69 -21.75 -19.77
C ARG A 208 13.93 -20.74 -20.62
N VAL A 209 12.71 -20.39 -20.22
CA VAL A 209 11.85 -19.41 -20.92
C VAL A 209 12.53 -18.05 -20.95
N ALA A 210 13.00 -17.54 -19.82
CA ALA A 210 13.73 -16.26 -19.81
C ALA A 210 14.94 -16.28 -20.75
N ARG A 211 15.73 -17.37 -20.73
CA ARG A 211 16.90 -17.54 -21.62
C ARG A 211 16.53 -17.53 -23.10
N ILE A 212 15.49 -18.25 -23.50
CA ILE A 212 15.09 -18.37 -24.91
C ILE A 212 14.42 -17.09 -25.38
N GLU A 213 13.44 -16.62 -24.62
CA GLU A 213 12.54 -15.55 -25.04
C GLU A 213 13.15 -14.15 -24.94
N LEU A 214 14.06 -13.93 -23.98
CA LEU A 214 14.68 -12.63 -23.75
C LEU A 214 16.13 -12.54 -24.25
N HIS A 215 16.83 -13.67 -24.40
CA HIS A 215 18.25 -13.69 -24.76
C HIS A 215 18.58 -14.55 -25.99
N ALA A 216 17.57 -14.89 -26.80
CA ALA A 216 17.75 -15.68 -28.03
C ALA A 216 18.53 -16.99 -27.81
N GLY A 217 18.39 -17.61 -26.62
CA GLY A 217 19.06 -18.87 -26.27
C GLY A 217 20.54 -18.75 -25.89
N ALA A 218 21.05 -17.53 -25.64
CA ALA A 218 22.43 -17.34 -25.19
C ALA A 218 22.72 -18.13 -23.90
N MET A 219 23.81 -18.90 -23.90
CA MET A 219 24.26 -19.69 -22.74
C MET A 219 25.09 -18.85 -21.76
N GLU A 220 25.54 -17.67 -22.18
CA GLU A 220 26.30 -16.74 -21.35
C GLU A 220 25.36 -15.84 -20.55
N GLY A 221 25.36 -15.99 -19.23
CA GLY A 221 24.83 -14.99 -18.32
C GLY A 221 23.96 -15.52 -17.17
N LEU A 222 24.51 -15.45 -15.95
CA LEU A 222 23.76 -15.35 -14.69
C LEU A 222 22.82 -14.12 -14.63
N THR A 223 22.79 -13.32 -15.70
CA THR A 223 22.10 -12.04 -15.86
C THR A 223 20.65 -12.15 -16.26
N SER A 224 20.15 -13.30 -16.75
CA SER A 224 18.76 -13.40 -17.21
C SER A 224 17.74 -13.06 -16.13
N GLN A 225 18.02 -13.42 -14.88
CA GLN A 225 17.16 -13.06 -13.76
C GLN A 225 17.27 -11.58 -13.42
N ARG A 226 18.46 -10.99 -13.45
CA ARG A 226 18.62 -9.56 -13.17
C ARG A 226 17.96 -8.72 -14.27
N GLU A 227 18.17 -9.10 -15.53
CA GLU A 227 17.57 -8.41 -16.66
C GLU A 227 16.05 -8.55 -16.68
N LEU A 228 15.51 -9.73 -16.36
CA LEU A 228 14.07 -9.89 -16.16
C LEU A 228 13.55 -8.92 -15.09
N ARG A 229 14.25 -8.76 -13.96
CA ARG A 229 13.85 -7.82 -12.90
C ARG A 229 13.95 -6.35 -13.36
N ASP A 230 15.06 -5.99 -13.98
CA ASP A 230 15.35 -4.63 -14.42
C ASP A 230 14.31 -4.22 -15.49
N ARG A 231 14.10 -5.06 -16.52
CA ARG A 231 13.08 -4.82 -17.55
C ARG A 231 11.65 -4.84 -16.99
N ALA A 232 11.35 -5.74 -16.06
CA ALA A 232 10.00 -5.80 -15.48
C ALA A 232 9.70 -4.58 -14.62
N SER A 233 10.73 -3.88 -14.10
CA SER A 233 10.55 -2.63 -13.35
C SER A 233 10.15 -1.45 -14.23
N ASP A 234 10.42 -1.52 -15.53
CA ASP A 234 10.06 -0.50 -16.51
C ASP A 234 8.66 -0.73 -17.12
N LEU A 235 8.09 -1.94 -16.95
CA LEU A 235 6.77 -2.26 -17.48
C LEU A 235 5.66 -1.47 -16.77
N PRO A 236 4.61 -1.03 -17.49
CA PRO A 236 3.47 -0.40 -16.86
C PRO A 236 2.74 -1.41 -15.95
N LEU A 237 2.13 -0.94 -14.86
CA LEU A 237 1.37 -1.81 -13.95
C LEU A 237 0.19 -2.53 -14.61
N SER A 238 -0.22 -2.11 -15.81
CA SER A 238 -1.23 -2.76 -16.64
C SER A 238 -0.69 -3.87 -17.55
N ALA A 239 0.62 -4.14 -17.54
CA ALA A 239 1.27 -5.17 -18.34
C ALA A 239 0.90 -6.60 -17.91
N ALA A 240 0.36 -6.76 -16.70
CA ALA A 240 -0.15 -8.01 -16.18
C ALA A 240 -1.60 -7.88 -15.71
N GLU A 241 -2.25 -9.03 -15.55
CA GLU A 241 -3.60 -9.18 -15.04
C GLU A 241 -3.62 -10.18 -13.88
N PRO A 242 -4.18 -9.80 -12.72
CA PRO A 242 -4.77 -8.49 -12.43
C PRO A 242 -3.70 -7.37 -12.37
N GLY A 243 -4.01 -6.24 -13.03
CA GLY A 243 -3.07 -5.12 -13.14
C GLY A 243 -3.07 -4.19 -11.92
N GLY A 244 -2.32 -3.10 -12.02
CA GLY A 244 -2.27 -2.07 -10.97
C GLY A 244 -1.58 -2.58 -9.71
N VAL A 245 -2.27 -2.46 -8.57
CA VAL A 245 -1.71 -2.80 -7.26
C VAL A 245 -1.43 -4.30 -7.12
N TYR A 246 -2.23 -5.17 -7.74
CA TYR A 246 -2.00 -6.62 -7.67
C TYR A 246 -0.72 -7.02 -8.43
N SER A 247 -0.52 -6.48 -9.63
CA SER A 247 0.74 -6.66 -10.37
C SER A 247 1.95 -6.14 -9.59
N MET A 248 1.80 -5.03 -8.87
CA MET A 248 2.87 -4.51 -8.00
C MET A 248 3.19 -5.47 -6.85
N ALA A 249 2.18 -6.04 -6.21
CA ALA A 249 2.35 -7.04 -5.14
C ALA A 249 3.08 -8.29 -5.64
N LEU A 250 2.66 -8.84 -6.79
CA LEU A 250 3.33 -9.97 -7.45
C LEU A 250 4.77 -9.64 -7.85
N PHE A 251 5.02 -8.42 -8.35
CA PHE A 251 6.36 -7.95 -8.68
C PHE A 251 7.24 -7.86 -7.42
N THR A 252 6.76 -7.25 -6.33
CA THR A 252 7.48 -7.23 -5.06
C THR A 252 7.81 -8.66 -4.60
N LYS A 253 6.85 -9.59 -4.69
CA LYS A 253 7.10 -11.00 -4.34
C LYS A 253 8.15 -11.65 -5.25
N LEU A 254 8.15 -11.35 -6.56
CA LEU A 254 9.16 -11.81 -7.52
C LEU A 254 10.57 -11.39 -7.11
N ILE A 255 10.76 -10.10 -6.82
CA ILE A 255 12.08 -9.51 -6.53
C ILE A 255 12.59 -9.89 -5.15
N ASP A 256 11.75 -9.71 -4.14
CA ASP A 256 12.15 -9.72 -2.74
C ASP A 256 12.06 -11.10 -2.11
N HIS A 257 11.29 -12.02 -2.71
CA HIS A 257 11.10 -13.37 -2.18
C HIS A 257 11.44 -14.47 -3.17
N LEU A 258 10.77 -14.58 -4.32
CA LEU A 258 10.90 -15.72 -5.26
C LEU A 258 12.37 -16.01 -5.61
N TYR A 259 13.13 -14.96 -5.90
CA TYR A 259 14.53 -15.02 -6.26
C TYR A 259 15.48 -14.48 -5.17
N ALA A 260 15.02 -14.40 -3.92
CA ALA A 260 15.89 -14.07 -2.80
C ALA A 260 16.91 -15.19 -2.55
N SER A 261 18.13 -14.81 -2.17
CA SER A 261 19.19 -15.74 -1.82
C SER A 261 19.00 -16.27 -0.39
N THR A 262 19.06 -17.59 -0.21
CA THR A 262 19.00 -18.27 1.10
C THR A 262 20.35 -18.90 1.46
N LYS A 263 21.32 -18.06 1.85
CA LYS A 263 22.69 -18.48 2.19
C LYS A 263 22.93 -18.63 3.69
N THR A 264 22.08 -18.04 4.53
CA THR A 264 22.19 -18.10 5.99
C THR A 264 20.96 -18.77 6.61
N PRO A 265 21.08 -19.30 7.84
CA PRO A 265 19.93 -19.84 8.57
C PRO A 265 18.78 -18.84 8.74
N ASP A 266 19.08 -17.58 9.02
CA ASP A 266 18.06 -16.54 9.18
C ASP A 266 17.29 -16.26 7.88
N GLN A 267 18.00 -16.25 6.74
CA GLN A 267 17.37 -16.11 5.41
C GLN A 267 16.50 -17.32 5.09
N LEU A 268 16.96 -18.52 5.42
CA LEU A 268 16.19 -19.74 5.23
C LEU A 268 14.93 -19.74 6.12
N ALA A 269 15.04 -19.29 7.37
CA ALA A 269 13.91 -19.19 8.30
C ALA A 269 12.87 -18.17 7.81
N ALA A 270 13.31 -17.01 7.31
CA ALA A 270 12.41 -16.00 6.74
C ALA A 270 11.65 -16.55 5.52
N VAL A 271 12.36 -17.25 4.62
CA VAL A 271 11.73 -17.88 3.45
C VAL A 271 10.80 -19.04 3.84
N ALA A 272 11.15 -19.82 4.87
CA ALA A 272 10.32 -20.93 5.35
C ALA A 272 9.00 -20.47 5.98
N ALA A 273 8.92 -19.22 6.46
CA ALA A 273 7.72 -18.65 7.04
C ALA A 273 6.70 -18.18 5.98
N ASP A 274 7.10 -18.04 4.71
CA ASP A 274 6.23 -17.64 3.61
C ASP A 274 5.91 -18.89 2.75
N PRO A 275 4.62 -19.24 2.53
CA PRO A 275 4.24 -20.39 1.73
C PRO A 275 4.43 -20.20 0.22
N VAL A 276 4.78 -19.01 -0.27
CA VAL A 276 5.20 -18.81 -1.66
C VAL A 276 6.54 -19.51 -1.87
N PRO A 277 6.70 -20.42 -2.84
CA PRO A 277 7.97 -21.09 -3.04
C PRO A 277 9.09 -20.12 -3.41
N ASN A 278 10.25 -20.24 -2.78
CA ASN A 278 11.48 -19.57 -3.18
C ASN A 278 12.32 -20.49 -4.07
N ARG A 279 12.82 -19.97 -5.18
CA ARG A 279 13.59 -20.71 -6.20
C ARG A 279 14.85 -21.35 -5.62
N HIS A 280 15.67 -20.60 -4.89
CA HIS A 280 16.93 -21.10 -4.34
C HIS A 280 16.68 -22.20 -3.30
N ALA A 281 15.71 -22.01 -2.41
CA ALA A 281 15.32 -23.00 -1.41
C ALA A 281 14.74 -24.28 -2.04
N ALA A 282 13.94 -24.16 -3.09
CA ALA A 282 13.34 -25.30 -3.79
C ALA A 282 14.37 -26.11 -4.56
N LEU A 283 15.22 -25.45 -5.37
CA LEU A 283 16.20 -26.11 -6.23
C LEU A 283 17.32 -26.81 -5.44
N HIS A 284 17.75 -26.23 -4.33
CA HIS A 284 18.75 -26.86 -3.45
C HIS A 284 18.14 -27.79 -2.41
N GLY A 285 16.82 -27.99 -2.42
CA GLY A 285 16.14 -28.91 -1.51
C GLY A 285 16.17 -28.48 -0.04
N PHE A 286 16.39 -27.19 0.25
CA PHE A 286 16.34 -26.68 1.62
C PHE A 286 14.91 -26.69 2.17
N LEU A 287 13.91 -26.47 1.31
CA LEU A 287 12.49 -26.52 1.67
C LEU A 287 11.71 -27.44 0.72
N PRO A 288 10.73 -28.20 1.22
CA PRO A 288 10.04 -29.22 0.43
C PRO A 288 8.93 -28.68 -0.48
N TYR A 289 8.31 -27.54 -0.14
CA TYR A 289 7.16 -26.93 -0.83
C TYR A 289 6.13 -27.95 -1.35
N ALA A 290 5.48 -28.66 -0.42
CA ALA A 290 4.70 -29.86 -0.73
C ALA A 290 3.20 -29.72 -0.41
N THR A 291 2.70 -28.51 -0.14
CA THR A 291 1.27 -28.26 0.10
C THR A 291 0.56 -27.76 -1.16
N ARG A 292 -0.78 -27.82 -1.17
CA ARG A 292 -1.62 -27.25 -2.23
C ARG A 292 -1.32 -25.76 -2.40
N GLN A 293 -1.32 -24.99 -1.31
CA GLN A 293 -0.99 -23.57 -1.29
C GLN A 293 0.37 -23.28 -1.93
N ASN A 294 1.42 -24.06 -1.61
CA ASN A 294 2.72 -23.89 -2.26
C ASN A 294 2.63 -24.06 -3.78
N SER A 295 1.90 -25.07 -4.23
CA SER A 295 1.74 -25.39 -5.65
C SER A 295 0.93 -24.30 -6.39
N VAL A 296 -0.18 -23.82 -5.82
CA VAL A 296 -0.95 -22.70 -6.41
C VAL A 296 -0.11 -21.43 -6.48
N ASN A 297 0.60 -21.07 -5.41
CA ASN A 297 1.47 -19.89 -5.43
C ASN A 297 2.57 -20.00 -6.50
N ALA A 298 3.13 -21.18 -6.73
CA ALA A 298 4.08 -21.40 -7.83
C ALA A 298 3.44 -21.23 -9.22
N LEU A 299 2.21 -21.73 -9.41
CA LEU A 299 1.44 -21.55 -10.65
C LEU A 299 1.16 -20.06 -10.91
N ILE A 300 0.70 -19.32 -9.90
CA ILE A 300 0.44 -17.87 -9.98
C ILE A 300 1.70 -17.09 -10.35
N MET A 301 2.82 -17.35 -9.67
CA MET A 301 4.09 -16.66 -9.99
C MET A 301 4.59 -16.99 -11.39
N THR A 302 4.37 -18.22 -11.86
CA THR A 302 4.79 -18.63 -13.21
C THR A 302 3.93 -17.96 -14.27
N ASP A 303 2.60 -17.94 -14.09
CA ASP A 303 1.67 -17.21 -14.95
C ASP A 303 2.05 -15.73 -15.03
N PHE A 304 2.31 -15.10 -13.88
CA PHE A 304 2.76 -13.71 -13.83
C PHE A 304 4.05 -13.49 -14.63
N ILE A 305 5.06 -14.37 -14.49
CA ILE A 305 6.31 -14.25 -15.27
C ILE A 305 6.05 -14.41 -16.76
N PHE A 306 5.16 -15.32 -17.19
CA PHE A 306 4.78 -15.45 -18.60
C PHE A 306 4.14 -14.17 -19.14
N GLN A 307 3.30 -13.50 -18.35
CA GLN A 307 2.74 -12.20 -18.71
C GLN A 307 3.83 -11.13 -18.89
N LEU A 308 4.79 -11.05 -17.95
CA LEU A 308 5.92 -10.13 -18.06
C LEU A 308 6.78 -10.39 -19.30
N VAL A 309 7.08 -11.66 -19.59
CA VAL A 309 7.85 -12.04 -20.79
C VAL A 309 7.11 -11.65 -22.06
N CYS A 310 5.78 -11.85 -22.13
CA CYS A 310 4.98 -11.42 -23.27
C CYS A 310 5.03 -9.90 -23.45
N ALA A 311 4.83 -9.13 -22.38
CA ALA A 311 4.87 -7.67 -22.42
C ALA A 311 6.24 -7.14 -22.88
N MET A 312 7.34 -7.70 -22.37
CA MET A 312 8.70 -7.34 -22.79
C MET A 312 8.95 -7.60 -24.29
N LYS A 313 8.43 -8.71 -24.82
CA LYS A 313 8.54 -9.03 -26.25
C LYS A 313 7.77 -8.02 -27.11
N GLU A 314 6.62 -7.55 -26.64
CA GLU A 314 5.82 -6.55 -27.35
C GLU A 314 6.52 -5.19 -27.37
N GLU A 315 7.10 -4.74 -26.25
CA GLU A 315 7.88 -3.50 -26.20
C GLU A 315 9.11 -3.55 -27.11
N THR A 316 9.86 -4.66 -27.12
CA THR A 316 11.02 -4.80 -28.02
C THR A 316 10.60 -4.75 -29.49
N LYS A 317 9.50 -5.41 -29.86
CA LYS A 317 8.96 -5.33 -31.23
C LYS A 317 8.52 -3.93 -31.62
N ALA A 318 7.94 -3.17 -30.68
CA ALA A 318 7.53 -1.80 -30.92
C ALA A 318 8.75 -0.88 -31.15
N ALA A 319 9.78 -1.00 -30.30
CA ALA A 319 11.03 -0.25 -30.47
C ALA A 319 11.72 -0.55 -31.81
N ASP A 320 11.83 -1.82 -32.20
CA ASP A 320 12.43 -2.24 -33.48
C ASP A 320 11.65 -1.74 -34.71
N ALA A 321 10.35 -1.47 -34.55
CA ALA A 321 9.50 -0.94 -35.62
C ALA A 321 9.62 0.59 -35.76
N GLU A 322 9.92 1.31 -34.70
CA GLU A 322 10.14 2.77 -34.73
C GLU A 322 11.51 3.15 -35.31
N GLU A 323 12.50 2.26 -35.24
CA GLU A 323 13.85 2.48 -35.80
C GLU A 323 13.95 2.24 -37.32
N LYS A 324 12.92 1.66 -37.96
CA LYS A 324 12.89 1.32 -39.39
C LYS A 324 12.12 2.34 -40.23
#